data_AF-A0A2P5NT05-F1
#
_entry.id   AF-A0A2P5NT05-F1
#
_cell.length_a   1.000
_cell.length_b   1.000
_cell.length_c   1.000
_cell.angle_alpha   90.00
_cell.angle_beta   90.00
_cell.angle_gamma   90.00
#
_symmetry.space_group_name_H-M   'P 1'
#
loop_
_entity.id
_entity.type
_entity.pdbx_description
1 polymer ?
#
loop_
_entity_poly.entity_id
_entity_poly.type
_entity_poly.pdbx_seq_one_letter_code
_entity_poly.pdbx_strand_id
1 'polypeptide(L)'
;MRLAILAACALVVSSAAHAEEKAGVGDVIVQCAACHGADGIAKSADVPHLAGQQELYLLNQIKAFRSGKRPHKEMRFMSRQLTPADMAEIARHYAQMPR
;
A
#
# COMPACT_ATOMS: atom_id res chain seq x y z
N MET A 1 56.10 2.07 37.83
CA MET A 1 55.07 3.09 37.52
C MET A 1 54.58 2.82 36.11
N ARG A 2 53.38 2.26 35.95
CA ARG A 2 52.85 1.78 34.66
C ARG A 2 52.29 2.97 33.87
N LEU A 3 52.79 3.20 32.66
CA LEU A 3 52.26 4.22 31.74
C LEU A 3 50.83 3.83 31.32
N ALA A 4 49.88 4.76 31.50
CA ALA A 4 48.53 4.65 30.99
C ALA A 4 48.50 5.17 29.54
N ILE A 5 48.20 4.30 28.58
CA ILE A 5 47.90 4.67 27.19
C ILE A 5 46.39 4.78 27.07
N LEU A 6 45.88 6.00 27.00
CA LEU A 6 44.49 6.31 26.67
C LEU A 6 44.25 5.97 25.20
N ALA A 7 43.65 4.81 24.94
CA ALA A 7 43.12 4.47 23.63
C ALA A 7 41.77 5.18 23.43
N ALA A 8 41.77 6.28 22.68
CA ALA A 8 40.56 6.95 22.22
C ALA A 8 39.91 6.10 21.11
N CYS A 9 38.93 5.27 21.46
CA CYS A 9 38.07 4.60 20.49
C CYS A 9 37.18 5.65 19.81
N ALA A 10 37.47 5.96 18.55
CA ALA A 10 36.65 6.81 17.71
C ALA A 10 35.29 6.13 17.47
N LEU A 11 34.23 6.73 18.02
CA LEU A 11 32.84 6.37 17.74
C LEU A 11 32.49 6.80 16.31
N VAL A 12 32.53 5.85 15.38
CA VAL A 12 31.91 6.00 14.06
C VAL A 12 30.39 5.91 14.24
N VAL A 13 29.72 7.07 14.28
CA VAL A 13 28.27 7.15 14.14
C VAL A 13 27.94 6.98 12.65
N SER A 14 27.63 5.75 12.24
CA SER A 14 27.02 5.49 10.94
C SER A 14 25.60 6.04 10.95
N SER A 15 25.40 7.21 10.34
CA SER A 15 24.08 7.72 10.05
C SER A 15 23.52 6.93 8.86
N ALA A 16 22.83 5.82 9.15
CA ALA A 16 21.98 5.18 8.17
C ALA A 16 20.82 6.14 7.89
N ALA A 17 20.89 6.82 6.74
CA ALA A 17 19.76 7.53 6.20
C ALA A 17 18.56 6.57 6.15
N HIS A 18 17.48 6.91 6.85
CA HIS A 18 16.23 6.18 6.78
C HIS A 18 15.68 6.32 5.36
N ALA A 19 16.00 5.37 4.48
CA ALA A 19 15.23 5.16 3.28
C ALA A 19 13.86 4.63 3.74
N GLU A 20 12.80 5.44 3.59
CA GLU A 20 11.44 4.93 3.75
C GLU A 20 11.26 3.78 2.77
N GLU A 21 11.18 2.56 3.29
CA GLU A 21 10.80 1.39 2.52
C GLU A 21 9.38 1.63 1.97
N LYS A 22 9.25 1.72 0.64
CA LYS A 22 7.94 1.84 -0.01
C LYS A 22 7.12 0.62 0.39
N ALA A 23 5.94 0.86 0.98
CA ALA A 23 4.99 -0.19 1.32
C ALA A 23 4.77 -1.12 0.12
N GLY A 24 4.89 -2.43 0.35
CA GLY A 24 4.65 -3.42 -0.68
C GLY A 24 3.16 -3.49 -1.04
N VAL A 25 2.83 -4.09 -2.18
CA VAL A 25 1.43 -4.25 -2.60
C VAL A 25 0.58 -5.03 -1.58
N GLY A 26 1.21 -5.95 -0.83
CA GLY A 26 0.56 -6.66 0.28
C GLY A 26 0.08 -5.70 1.39
N ASP A 27 0.90 -4.73 1.78
CA ASP A 27 0.53 -3.72 2.78
C ASP A 27 -0.62 -2.85 2.27
N VAL A 28 -0.61 -2.52 0.98
CA VAL A 28 -1.72 -1.78 0.34
C VAL A 28 -3.01 -2.59 0.37
N ILE A 29 -2.97 -3.90 0.10
CA ILE A 29 -4.15 -4.77 0.20
C ILE A 29 -4.72 -4.79 1.62
N VAL A 30 -3.86 -4.81 2.65
CA VAL A 30 -4.29 -4.70 4.05
C VAL A 30 -5.00 -3.36 4.30
N GLN A 31 -4.51 -2.27 3.74
CA GLN A 31 -5.17 -0.96 3.84
C GLN A 31 -6.51 -0.93 3.10
N CYS A 32 -6.61 -1.55 1.93
CA CYS A 32 -7.87 -1.67 1.17
C CYS A 32 -8.93 -2.42 1.99
N ALA A 33 -8.54 -3.49 2.69
CA ALA A 33 -9.42 -4.30 3.52
C ALA A 33 -10.05 -3.53 4.69
N ALA A 34 -9.42 -2.44 5.15
CA ALA A 34 -9.95 -1.61 6.25
C ALA A 34 -11.34 -1.02 5.93
N CYS A 35 -11.63 -0.73 4.66
CA CYS A 35 -12.94 -0.26 4.22
C CYS A 35 -13.72 -1.35 3.46
N HIS A 36 -13.04 -2.09 2.59
CA HIS A 36 -13.68 -3.04 1.67
C HIS A 36 -13.87 -4.44 2.25
N GLY A 37 -13.42 -4.69 3.49
CA GLY A 37 -13.47 -6.01 4.13
C GLY A 37 -12.25 -6.87 3.79
N ALA A 38 -11.84 -7.71 4.74
CA ALA A 38 -10.72 -8.66 4.55
C ALA A 38 -11.05 -9.75 3.52
N ASP A 39 -12.34 -10.07 3.39
CA ASP A 39 -12.95 -10.95 2.39
C ASP A 39 -13.34 -10.18 1.11
N GLY A 40 -13.03 -8.88 1.01
CA GLY A 40 -13.53 -8.01 -0.06
C GLY A 40 -15.04 -7.75 0.00
N ILE A 41 -15.71 -8.11 1.11
CA ILE A 41 -17.12 -7.83 1.38
C ILE A 41 -17.23 -6.77 2.47
N ALA A 42 -17.39 -5.53 2.02
CA ALA A 42 -17.62 -4.36 2.86
C ALA A 42 -18.74 -4.57 3.89
N LYS A 43 -18.55 -4.02 5.10
CA LYS A 43 -19.53 -4.08 6.20
C LYS A 43 -20.48 -2.87 6.24
N SER A 44 -20.13 -1.80 5.54
CA SER A 44 -20.98 -0.61 5.36
C SER A 44 -21.60 -0.60 3.98
N ALA A 45 -22.85 -0.12 3.86
CA ALA A 45 -23.54 0.04 2.59
C ALA A 45 -22.91 1.13 1.69
N ASP A 46 -22.18 2.08 2.28
CA ASP A 46 -21.54 3.17 1.54
C ASP A 46 -20.23 2.76 0.85
N VAL A 47 -19.71 1.57 1.18
CA VAL A 47 -18.47 1.03 0.62
C VAL A 47 -18.81 -0.18 -0.25
N PRO A 48 -18.38 -0.20 -1.52
CA PRO A 48 -18.70 -1.32 -2.40
C PRO A 48 -17.88 -2.57 -2.07
N HIS A 49 -18.50 -3.74 -2.29
CA HIS A 49 -17.78 -5.02 -2.34
C HIS A 49 -16.83 -5.06 -3.53
N LEU A 50 -15.65 -5.63 -3.32
CA LEU A 50 -14.62 -5.84 -4.34
C LEU A 50 -14.51 -7.31 -4.75
N ALA A 51 -14.85 -8.23 -3.86
CA ALA A 51 -14.69 -9.66 -4.07
C ALA A 51 -15.46 -10.14 -5.31
N GLY A 52 -14.80 -10.94 -6.15
CA GLY A 52 -15.37 -11.52 -7.37
C GLY A 52 -15.83 -10.49 -8.40
N GLN A 53 -15.44 -9.22 -8.27
CA GLN A 53 -15.68 -8.23 -9.31
C GLN A 53 -14.77 -8.48 -10.51
N GLN A 54 -15.18 -8.06 -11.71
CA GLN A 54 -14.37 -8.27 -12.91
C GLN A 54 -13.02 -7.54 -12.78
N GLU A 55 -11.91 -8.25 -13.02
CA GLU A 55 -10.55 -7.70 -12.90
C GLU A 55 -10.36 -6.43 -13.72
N LEU A 56 -10.80 -6.45 -14.99
CA LEU A 56 -10.69 -5.29 -15.87
C LEU A 56 -11.51 -4.10 -15.36
N TYR A 57 -12.68 -4.35 -14.76
CA TYR A 57 -13.48 -3.30 -14.15
C TYR A 57 -12.73 -2.68 -12.97
N LEU A 58 -12.22 -3.49 -12.05
CA LEU A 58 -11.47 -3.02 -10.88
C LEU A 58 -10.25 -2.18 -11.31
N LEU A 59 -9.45 -2.69 -12.25
CA LEU A 59 -8.29 -1.98 -12.79
C LEU A 59 -8.68 -0.62 -13.38
N ASN A 60 -9.76 -0.57 -14.15
CA ASN A 60 -10.24 0.67 -14.76
C ASN A 60 -10.75 1.66 -13.71
N GLN A 61 -11.43 1.21 -12.66
CA GLN A 61 -11.87 2.09 -11.58
C GLN A 61 -10.69 2.66 -10.80
N ILE A 62 -9.70 1.85 -10.44
CA ILE A 62 -8.50 2.32 -9.72
C ILE A 62 -7.76 3.37 -10.56
N LYS A 63 -7.57 3.13 -11.87
CA LYS A 63 -6.99 4.11 -12.81
C LYS A 63 -7.81 5.40 -12.89
N ALA A 64 -9.14 5.29 -12.90
CA ALA A 64 -10.03 6.44 -12.96
C ALA A 64 -9.96 7.29 -11.68
N PHE A 65 -9.88 6.67 -10.50
CA PHE A 65 -9.66 7.39 -9.24
C PHE A 65 -8.28 8.06 -9.18
N ARG A 66 -7.23 7.35 -9.59
CA ARG A 66 -5.85 7.85 -9.59
C ARG A 66 -5.70 9.09 -10.48
N SER A 67 -6.23 9.02 -11.70
CA SER A 67 -6.21 10.12 -12.67
C SER A 67 -7.15 11.28 -12.30
N GLY A 68 -8.12 11.05 -11.41
CA GLY A 68 -9.19 11.99 -11.11
C GLY A 68 -10.34 12.00 -12.11
N LYS A 69 -10.32 11.14 -13.15
CA LYS A 69 -11.45 10.95 -14.08
C LYS A 69 -12.72 10.52 -13.35
N ARG A 70 -12.58 9.73 -12.29
CA ARG A 70 -13.65 9.42 -11.34
C ARG A 70 -13.37 10.19 -10.04
N PRO A 71 -14.15 11.23 -9.70
CA PRO A 71 -13.92 12.02 -8.49
C PRO A 71 -14.36 11.24 -7.25
N HIS A 72 -13.43 11.00 -6.33
CA HIS A 72 -13.68 10.49 -4.99
C HIS A 72 -12.45 10.76 -4.12
N LYS A 73 -12.61 11.46 -3.00
CA LYS A 73 -11.47 11.98 -2.22
C LYS A 73 -10.62 10.84 -1.64
N GLU A 74 -11.27 9.89 -0.99
CA GLU A 74 -10.68 8.74 -0.30
C GLU A 74 -9.98 7.82 -1.29
N MET A 75 -10.68 7.38 -2.35
CA MET A 75 -10.07 6.49 -3.35
C MET A 75 -8.98 7.17 -4.17
N ARG A 76 -9.02 8.49 -4.35
CA ARG A 76 -7.90 9.23 -4.94
C ARG A 76 -6.70 9.28 -4.00
N PHE A 77 -6.93 9.45 -2.69
CA PHE A 77 -5.85 9.34 -1.70
C PHE A 77 -5.20 7.96 -1.70
N MET A 78 -6.02 6.88 -1.72
CA MET A 78 -5.53 5.50 -1.75
C MET A 78 -4.75 5.19 -3.04
N SER A 79 -5.24 5.66 -4.18
CA SER A 79 -4.67 5.28 -5.49
C SER A 79 -3.49 6.15 -5.95
N ARG A 80 -3.24 7.32 -5.33
CA ARG A 80 -2.26 8.30 -5.84
C ARG A 80 -0.81 7.80 -5.87
N GLN A 81 -0.44 6.87 -5.00
CA GLN A 81 0.93 6.32 -4.93
C GLN A 81 1.08 4.99 -5.66
N LEU A 82 0.00 4.42 -6.18
CA LEU A 82 0.04 3.11 -6.83
C LEU A 82 0.75 3.18 -8.18
N THR A 83 1.64 2.22 -8.40
CA THR A 83 2.24 1.94 -9.69
C THR A 83 1.25 1.19 -10.58
N PRO A 84 1.47 1.14 -11.91
CA PRO A 84 0.68 0.28 -12.79
C PRO A 84 0.66 -1.19 -12.38
N ALA A 85 1.76 -1.70 -11.83
CA ALA A 85 1.86 -3.07 -11.34
C ALA A 85 0.99 -3.29 -10.09
N ASP A 86 1.03 -2.38 -9.12
CA ASP A 86 0.19 -2.46 -7.91
C ASP A 86 -1.29 -2.48 -8.27
N MET A 87 -1.71 -1.58 -9.18
CA MET A 87 -3.12 -1.52 -9.61
C MET A 87 -3.59 -2.82 -10.28
N ALA A 88 -2.73 -3.46 -11.07
CA ALA A 88 -3.04 -4.74 -11.72
C ALA A 88 -3.11 -5.88 -10.69
N GLU A 89 -2.16 -5.93 -9.76
CA GLU A 89 -2.14 -6.93 -8.68
C GLU A 89 -3.38 -6.82 -7.79
N ILE A 90 -3.73 -5.62 -7.34
CA ILE A 90 -4.92 -5.36 -6.51
C ILE A 90 -6.19 -5.79 -7.25
N ALA A 91 -6.31 -5.44 -8.53
CA ALA A 91 -7.46 -5.82 -9.34
C ALA A 91 -7.59 -7.35 -9.46
N ARG A 92 -6.48 -8.04 -9.76
CA ARG A 92 -6.44 -9.49 -9.88
C ARG A 92 -6.76 -10.19 -8.56
N HIS A 93 -6.19 -9.71 -7.46
CA HIS A 93 -6.40 -10.23 -6.12
C HIS A 93 -7.89 -10.27 -5.76
N TYR A 94 -8.60 -9.15 -5.86
CA TYR A 94 -10.03 -9.11 -5.52
C TYR A 94 -10.92 -9.84 -6.53
N ALA A 95 -10.55 -9.86 -7.81
CA ALA A 95 -11.30 -10.59 -8.83
C ALA A 95 -11.30 -12.11 -8.62
N GLN A 96 -10.24 -12.65 -8.02
CA GLN A 96 -10.11 -14.08 -7.71
C GLN A 96 -10.81 -14.49 -6.40
N MET A 97 -11.29 -13.53 -5.61
CA MET A 97 -12.05 -13.84 -4.40
C MET A 97 -13.46 -14.33 -4.74
N PRO A 98 -14.05 -15.22 -3.92
CA PRO A 98 -15.45 -15.58 -4.03
C PRO A 98 -16.36 -14.35 -3.82
N ARG A 99 -17.48 -14.30 -4.55
CA ARG A 99 -18.55 -13.33 -4.27
C ARG A 99 -19.35 -13.70 -3.05
#